data_AF-A0AB36XTN9-F1
#
_entry.id   AF-A0AB36XTN9-F1
#
_cell.length_a   1.000
_cell.length_b   1.000
_cell.length_c   1.000
_cell.angle_alpha   90.00
_cell.angle_beta   90.00
_cell.angle_gamma   90.00
#
_symmetry.space_group_name_H-M   'P 1'
#
loop_
_entity.id
_entity.type
_entity.pdbx_description
1 polymer ?
#
loop_
_entity_poly.entity_id
_entity_poly.type
_entity_poly.pdbx_seq_one_letter_code
_entity_poly.pdbx_strand_id
1 'polypeptide(L)'
;MQRLAFPNHMKKLHIILTALILMILAGCTSTSAVGSSKTKDYAKSHALVGKASWYGDKFHGKLTASGETYNMNAYTAAHKTLAFGTIVRVTNTANNKSVEVKINDRGPYVKGRVIDLSHKAFAKIGNVKQGTVPVKIEIVDDSNTFRYKH
;
A
#
# COMPACT_ATOMS: atom_id res chain seq x y z
N MET A 1 58.89 43.55 22.06
CA MET A 1 57.78 42.70 21.58
C MET A 1 57.66 42.85 20.06
N GLN A 2 58.43 42.08 19.27
CA GLN A 2 58.35 42.12 17.81
C GLN A 2 57.35 41.07 17.32
N ARG A 3 56.30 41.53 16.63
CA ARG A 3 55.28 40.69 15.98
C ARG A 3 55.93 39.98 14.79
N LEU A 4 56.01 38.65 14.83
CA LEU A 4 56.39 37.83 13.67
C LEU A 4 55.31 37.98 12.59
N ALA A 5 55.59 38.76 11.56
CA ALA A 5 54.70 38.93 10.41
C ALA A 5 54.83 37.70 9.49
N PHE A 6 53.80 36.87 9.46
CA PHE A 6 53.75 35.70 8.58
C PHE A 6 53.77 36.12 7.10
N PRO A 7 54.60 35.48 6.25
CA PRO A 7 54.75 35.83 4.84
C PRO A 7 53.43 35.66 4.07
N ASN A 8 53.10 36.65 3.23
CA ASN A 8 51.82 36.74 2.51
C ASN A 8 51.52 35.54 1.59
N HIS A 9 52.54 34.79 1.17
CA HIS A 9 52.37 33.56 0.38
C HIS A 9 51.73 32.43 1.20
N MET A 10 52.01 32.33 2.50
CA MET A 10 51.43 31.29 3.36
C MET A 10 49.96 31.56 3.71
N LYS A 11 49.56 32.84 3.73
CA LYS A 11 48.16 33.26 3.93
C LYS A 11 47.30 32.90 2.71
N LYS A 12 47.82 33.11 1.50
CA LYS A 12 47.14 32.71 0.25
C LYS A 12 46.94 31.20 0.16
N LEU A 13 47.94 30.41 0.56
CA LEU A 13 47.85 28.95 0.60
C LEU A 13 46.79 28.47 1.61
N HIS A 14 46.73 29.08 2.80
CA HIS A 14 45.68 28.78 3.79
C HIS A 14 44.29 29.20 3.31
N ILE A 15 44.14 30.34 2.64
CA ILE A 15 42.85 30.80 2.08
C ILE A 15 42.37 29.87 0.95
N ILE A 16 43.27 29.39 0.09
CA ILE A 16 42.92 28.43 -0.96
C ILE A 16 42.55 27.07 -0.36
N LEU A 17 43.28 26.61 0.68
CA LEU A 17 43.02 25.34 1.36
C LEU A 17 41.68 25.36 2.14
N THR A 18 41.34 26.48 2.79
CA THR A 18 40.04 26.63 3.48
C THR A 18 38.87 26.75 2.51
N ALA A 19 39.05 27.39 1.35
CA ALA A 19 38.02 27.48 0.30
C ALA A 19 37.73 26.11 -0.35
N LEU A 20 38.75 25.27 -0.54
CA LEU A 20 38.59 23.89 -1.04
C LEU A 20 37.89 22.97 -0.05
N ILE A 21 38.15 23.13 1.25
CA ILE A 21 37.48 22.37 2.32
C ILE A 21 35.98 22.74 2.42
N LEU A 22 35.60 24.00 2.19
CA LEU A 22 34.21 24.45 2.27
C LEU A 22 33.34 23.94 1.09
N MET A 23 33.92 23.71 -0.09
CA MET A 23 33.20 23.13 -1.23
C MET A 23 32.87 21.63 -1.07
N ILE A 24 33.53 20.92 -0.15
CA ILE A 24 33.28 19.49 0.10
C ILE A 24 32.08 19.27 1.04
N LEU A 25 31.66 20.29 1.82
CA LEU A 25 30.48 20.21 2.70
C LEU A 25 29.15 20.61 2.05
N ALA A 26 29.16 21.06 0.79
CA ALA A 26 27.93 21.32 0.03
C ALA A 26 27.43 20.08 -0.74
N GLY A 27 27.67 18.88 -0.21
CA GLY A 27 27.04 17.65 -0.67
C GLY A 27 25.55 17.70 -0.38
N CYS A 28 24.76 18.21 -1.32
CA CYS A 28 23.31 18.07 -1.33
C CYS A 28 22.95 16.57 -1.32
N THR A 29 22.74 15.98 -0.15
CA THR A 29 21.95 14.76 -0.09
C THR A 29 20.50 15.19 -0.20
N SER A 30 20.01 15.20 -1.43
CA SER A 30 18.59 15.15 -1.72
C SER A 30 18.07 13.87 -1.06
N THR A 31 17.56 13.95 0.16
CA THR A 31 16.72 12.88 0.69
C THR A 31 15.51 12.82 -0.22
N SER A 32 15.56 11.88 -1.15
CA SER A 32 14.43 11.51 -1.98
C SER A 32 13.25 11.28 -1.04
N ALA A 33 12.22 12.11 -1.18
CA ALA A 33 10.91 11.82 -0.63
C ALA A 33 10.35 10.59 -1.38
N VAL A 34 10.84 9.41 -1.01
CA VAL A 34 10.24 8.13 -1.40
C VAL A 34 8.93 8.03 -0.64
N GLY A 35 7.81 8.15 -1.35
CA GLY A 35 6.53 7.65 -0.84
C GLY A 35 5.35 8.62 -0.80
N SER A 36 5.09 9.43 -1.84
CA SER A 36 3.83 10.20 -1.86
C SER A 36 3.14 10.38 -3.22
N SER A 37 3.72 9.89 -4.33
CA SER A 37 3.11 10.10 -5.66
C SER A 37 2.21 8.95 -6.16
N LYS A 38 2.54 7.69 -5.88
CA LYS A 38 1.85 6.55 -6.52
C LYS A 38 0.41 6.30 -6.05
N THR A 39 0.08 6.64 -4.81
CA THR A 39 -1.24 6.35 -4.22
C THR A 39 -2.35 7.24 -4.79
N LYS A 40 -2.05 8.50 -5.15
CA LYS A 40 -3.03 9.43 -5.75
C LYS A 40 -3.43 9.05 -7.18
N ASP A 41 -2.48 8.58 -7.98
CA ASP A 41 -2.75 8.19 -9.37
C ASP A 41 -3.49 6.85 -9.46
N TYR A 42 -3.19 5.90 -8.56
CA TYR A 42 -3.89 4.60 -8.47
C TYR A 42 -5.32 4.71 -7.92
N ALA A 43 -5.56 5.56 -6.92
CA ALA A 43 -6.90 5.81 -6.38
C ALA A 43 -7.85 6.41 -7.42
N LYS A 44 -7.32 7.11 -8.43
CA LYS A 44 -8.11 7.77 -9.49
C LYS A 44 -8.54 6.83 -10.62
N SER A 45 -7.87 5.69 -10.82
CA SER A 45 -8.05 4.85 -12.01
C SER A 45 -8.91 3.58 -11.83
N HIS A 46 -9.24 3.15 -10.60
CA HIS A 46 -9.81 1.80 -10.39
C HIS A 46 -10.95 1.70 -9.38
N ALA A 47 -11.96 2.57 -9.45
CA ALA A 47 -13.24 2.29 -8.80
C ALA A 47 -13.90 1.07 -9.47
N LEU A 48 -13.72 -0.13 -8.90
CA LEU A 48 -14.32 -1.35 -9.41
C LEU A 48 -15.71 -1.53 -8.79
N VAL A 49 -16.74 -1.55 -9.63
CA VAL A 49 -18.15 -1.73 -9.21
C VAL A 49 -18.61 -3.15 -9.55
N GLY A 50 -19.35 -3.78 -8.65
CA GLY A 50 -19.94 -5.09 -8.89
C GLY A 50 -20.62 -5.65 -7.64
N LYS A 51 -20.69 -6.98 -7.53
CA LYS A 51 -21.20 -7.64 -6.32
C LYS A 51 -20.06 -8.14 -5.44
N ALA A 52 -20.21 -7.95 -4.14
CA ALA A 52 -19.44 -8.68 -3.14
C ALA A 52 -20.21 -9.92 -2.68
N SER A 53 -19.49 -10.97 -2.31
CA SER A 53 -20.00 -12.06 -1.48
C SER A 53 -19.03 -12.37 -0.34
N TRP A 54 -19.17 -13.51 0.33
CA TRP A 54 -18.25 -13.95 1.37
C TRP A 54 -17.96 -15.45 1.27
N TYR A 55 -16.79 -15.87 1.74
CA TYR A 55 -16.43 -17.29 1.79
C TYR A 55 -17.06 -18.01 2.96
N GLY A 56 -17.71 -19.15 2.69
CA GLY A 56 -18.30 -20.00 3.73
C GLY A 56 -17.28 -20.59 4.71
N ASP A 57 -17.76 -20.94 5.89
CA ASP A 57 -16.97 -21.39 7.04
C ASP A 57 -16.05 -22.59 6.75
N LYS A 58 -16.41 -23.43 5.78
CA LYS A 58 -15.65 -24.61 5.31
C LYS A 58 -14.23 -24.31 4.79
N PHE A 59 -13.92 -23.05 4.53
CA PHE A 59 -12.59 -22.63 4.10
C PHE A 59 -11.68 -22.26 5.28
N HIS A 60 -12.23 -22.04 6.47
CA HIS A 60 -11.45 -21.62 7.63
C HIS A 60 -10.33 -22.61 7.95
N GLY A 61 -9.13 -22.08 8.21
CA GLY A 61 -7.94 -22.88 8.49
C GLY A 61 -7.24 -23.43 7.25
N LYS A 62 -7.77 -23.23 6.04
CA LYS A 62 -7.10 -23.63 4.78
C LYS A 62 -6.19 -22.52 4.26
N LEU A 63 -5.19 -22.89 3.46
CA LEU A 63 -4.34 -21.92 2.78
C LEU A 63 -5.11 -21.16 1.69
N THR A 64 -4.86 -19.86 1.61
CA THR A 64 -5.28 -19.00 0.50
C THR A 64 -4.25 -19.06 -0.64
N ALA A 65 -4.57 -18.45 -1.78
CA ALA A 65 -3.63 -18.30 -2.89
C ALA A 65 -2.40 -17.44 -2.56
N SER A 66 -2.43 -16.65 -1.48
CA SER A 66 -1.24 -15.95 -0.98
C SER A 66 -0.40 -16.79 -0.01
N GLY A 67 -0.75 -18.06 0.22
CA GLY A 67 -0.08 -18.91 1.21
C GLY A 67 -0.42 -18.57 2.67
N GLU A 68 -1.28 -17.58 2.93
CA GLU A 68 -1.75 -17.29 4.28
C GLU A 68 -2.87 -18.27 4.67
N THR A 69 -2.99 -18.60 5.95
CA THR A 69 -4.15 -19.37 6.44
C THR A 69 -5.39 -18.47 6.46
N TYR A 70 -6.47 -18.89 5.79
CA TYR A 70 -7.72 -18.18 5.80
C TYR A 70 -8.36 -18.15 7.18
N ASN A 71 -8.53 -16.93 7.69
CA ASN A 71 -9.24 -16.64 8.93
C ASN A 71 -10.55 -15.90 8.63
N MET A 72 -11.69 -16.54 8.87
CA MET A 72 -13.01 -15.94 8.66
C MET A 72 -13.25 -14.69 9.52
N ASN A 73 -12.50 -14.55 10.62
CA ASN A 73 -12.55 -13.46 11.58
C ASN A 73 -11.49 -12.37 11.33
N ALA A 74 -10.75 -12.46 10.22
CA ALA A 74 -9.82 -11.40 9.78
C ALA A 74 -10.50 -10.45 8.78
N TYR A 75 -9.88 -9.31 8.49
CA TYR A 75 -10.31 -8.39 7.43
C TYR A 75 -9.54 -8.67 6.14
N THR A 76 -9.95 -9.71 5.43
CA THR A 76 -9.31 -10.18 4.20
C THR A 76 -10.33 -10.44 3.09
N ALA A 77 -9.86 -10.54 1.85
CA ALA A 77 -10.68 -10.82 0.68
C ALA A 77 -9.88 -11.51 -0.44
N ALA A 78 -10.56 -12.19 -1.38
CA ALA A 78 -9.96 -12.39 -2.70
C ALA A 78 -10.43 -11.38 -3.71
N HIS A 79 -9.51 -11.13 -4.62
CA HIS A 79 -9.77 -10.45 -5.86
C HIS A 79 -9.00 -11.13 -7.00
N LYS A 80 -9.52 -11.06 -8.24
CA LYS A 80 -8.97 -11.77 -9.40
C LYS A 80 -7.54 -11.36 -9.73
N THR A 81 -7.30 -10.05 -9.75
CA THR A 81 -6.08 -9.47 -10.36
C THR A 81 -5.28 -8.53 -9.45
N LEU A 82 -5.90 -7.93 -8.42
CA LEU A 82 -5.18 -7.12 -7.45
C LEU A 82 -4.05 -7.91 -6.81
N ALA A 83 -2.91 -7.24 -6.65
CA ALA A 83 -1.74 -7.84 -6.03
C ALA A 83 -2.08 -8.29 -4.60
N PHE A 84 -1.38 -9.32 -4.12
CA PHE A 84 -1.53 -9.69 -2.72
C PHE A 84 -0.94 -8.59 -1.84
N GLY A 85 -1.53 -8.37 -0.67
CA GLY A 85 -1.16 -7.28 0.23
C GLY A 85 -1.86 -5.95 -0.06
N THR A 86 -2.53 -5.78 -1.21
CA THR A 86 -3.29 -4.56 -1.50
C THR A 86 -4.38 -4.38 -0.44
N ILE A 87 -4.47 -3.20 0.16
CA ILE A 87 -5.57 -2.81 1.03
C ILE A 87 -6.60 -2.09 0.18
N VAL A 88 -7.84 -2.57 0.24
CA VAL A 88 -8.97 -1.96 -0.46
C VAL A 88 -10.08 -1.60 0.52
N ARG A 89 -10.73 -0.48 0.28
CA ARG A 89 -11.98 -0.10 0.92
C ARG A 89 -13.14 -0.57 0.05
N VAL A 90 -14.01 -1.36 0.67
CA VAL A 90 -15.18 -1.96 0.03
C VAL A 90 -16.40 -1.31 0.62
N THR A 91 -17.12 -0.55 -0.20
CA THR A 91 -18.32 0.19 0.20
C THR A 91 -19.55 -0.50 -0.36
N ASN A 92 -20.48 -0.91 0.50
CA ASN A 92 -21.80 -1.36 0.06
C ASN A 92 -22.62 -0.15 -0.38
N THR A 93 -22.93 -0.10 -1.67
CA THR A 93 -23.61 1.07 -2.28
C THR A 93 -25.09 1.14 -1.93
N ALA A 94 -25.68 0.09 -1.36
CA ALA A 94 -27.07 0.09 -0.91
C ALA A 94 -27.26 0.73 0.47
N ASN A 95 -26.20 0.81 1.30
CA ASN A 95 -26.31 1.33 2.67
C ASN A 95 -25.14 2.24 3.10
N ASN A 96 -24.20 2.52 2.19
CA ASN A 96 -23.02 3.36 2.39
C ASN A 96 -22.04 2.88 3.48
N LYS A 97 -22.21 1.68 4.04
CA LYS A 97 -21.24 1.10 4.97
C LYS A 97 -20.01 0.61 4.22
N SER A 98 -18.84 0.77 4.84
CA SER A 98 -17.57 0.35 4.25
C SER A 98 -16.71 -0.46 5.22
N VAL A 99 -15.79 -1.24 4.65
CA VAL A 99 -14.77 -2.00 5.38
C VAL A 99 -13.48 -2.00 4.57
N GLU A 100 -12.35 -1.88 5.25
CA GLU A 100 -11.04 -2.06 4.64
C GLU A 100 -10.56 -3.49 4.82
N VAL A 101 -10.04 -4.08 3.75
CA VAL A 101 -9.60 -5.48 3.73
C VAL A 101 -8.30 -5.62 2.96
N LYS A 102 -7.47 -6.57 3.38
CA LYS A 102 -6.27 -6.99 2.66
C LYS A 102 -6.62 -8.06 1.62
N ILE A 103 -6.14 -7.88 0.38
CA ILE A 103 -6.22 -8.92 -0.66
C ILE A 103 -5.19 -10.00 -0.34
N ASN A 104 -5.66 -11.21 -0.03
CA ASN A 104 -4.79 -12.34 0.27
C ASN A 104 -5.21 -13.64 -0.41
N ASP A 105 -6.17 -13.58 -1.34
CA ASP A 105 -6.64 -14.77 -2.03
C ASP A 105 -7.05 -14.46 -3.48
N ARG A 106 -7.40 -15.49 -4.26
CA ARG A 106 -7.83 -15.40 -5.66
C ARG A 106 -9.27 -15.86 -5.87
N GLY A 107 -9.94 -15.20 -6.81
CA GLY A 107 -11.38 -15.28 -7.03
C GLY A 107 -12.01 -13.89 -6.92
N PRO A 108 -13.36 -13.77 -6.91
CA PRO A 108 -14.34 -14.80 -7.22
C PRO A 108 -14.29 -15.25 -8.69
N TYR A 109 -14.51 -16.54 -8.96
CA TYR A 109 -14.64 -17.06 -10.34
C TYR A 109 -16.09 -17.13 -10.86
N VAL A 110 -17.01 -16.50 -10.13
CA VAL A 110 -18.43 -16.42 -10.52
C VAL A 110 -18.69 -15.09 -11.23
N LYS A 111 -19.40 -15.14 -12.36
CA LYS A 111 -19.72 -13.96 -13.17
C LYS A 111 -20.50 -12.92 -12.35
N GLY A 112 -20.12 -11.65 -12.48
CA GLY A 112 -20.78 -10.53 -11.80
C GLY A 112 -20.33 -10.26 -10.36
N ARG A 113 -19.55 -11.15 -9.73
CA ARG A 113 -18.87 -10.86 -8.47
C ARG A 113 -17.48 -10.29 -8.73
N VAL A 114 -17.11 -9.26 -7.97
CA VAL A 114 -15.82 -8.56 -8.09
C VAL A 114 -14.91 -8.84 -6.90
N ILE A 115 -15.48 -9.17 -5.74
CA ILE A 115 -14.73 -9.44 -4.51
C ILE A 115 -15.49 -10.44 -3.65
N ASP A 116 -14.76 -11.34 -3.01
CA ASP A 116 -15.31 -12.23 -1.98
C ASP A 116 -14.59 -11.88 -0.68
N LEU A 117 -15.36 -11.47 0.33
CA LEU A 117 -14.90 -11.00 1.63
C LEU A 117 -14.78 -12.16 2.63
N SER A 118 -14.02 -11.97 3.70
CA SER A 118 -14.17 -12.79 4.89
C SER A 118 -15.56 -12.61 5.51
N HIS A 119 -16.00 -13.60 6.30
CA HIS A 119 -17.29 -13.53 7.00
C HIS A 119 -17.40 -12.25 7.86
N LYS A 120 -16.36 -11.96 8.66
CA LYS A 120 -16.34 -10.74 9.50
C LYS A 120 -16.36 -9.45 8.69
N ALA A 121 -15.64 -9.38 7.57
CA ALA A 121 -15.64 -8.19 6.71
C ALA A 121 -17.01 -7.97 6.06
N PHE A 122 -17.64 -9.03 5.54
CA PHE A 122 -18.97 -8.94 4.95
C PHE A 122 -20.02 -8.51 5.97
N ALA A 123 -19.98 -9.08 7.18
CA ALA A 123 -20.90 -8.74 8.27
C ALA A 123 -20.82 -7.26 8.71
N LYS A 124 -19.72 -6.55 8.41
CA LYS A 124 -19.62 -5.11 8.67
C LYS A 124 -20.40 -4.25 7.69
N ILE A 125 -20.52 -4.68 6.44
CA ILE A 125 -21.14 -3.89 5.37
C ILE A 125 -22.48 -4.42 4.90
N GLY A 126 -22.87 -5.65 5.25
CA GLY A 126 -24.10 -6.30 4.80
C GLY A 126 -24.61 -7.34 5.78
N ASN A 127 -25.82 -7.84 5.51
CA ASN A 127 -26.38 -8.96 6.27
C ASN A 127 -25.91 -10.27 5.61
N VAL A 128 -25.17 -11.09 6.35
CA VAL A 128 -24.60 -12.38 5.88
C VAL A 128 -25.66 -13.27 5.21
N LYS A 129 -26.92 -13.22 5.68
CA LYS A 129 -28.06 -13.97 5.12
C LYS A 129 -28.43 -13.57 3.69
N GLN A 130 -28.07 -12.36 3.24
CA GLN A 130 -28.31 -11.91 1.86
C GLN A 130 -27.38 -12.60 0.86
N GLY A 131 -26.25 -13.15 1.32
CA GLY A 131 -25.24 -13.82 0.49
C GLY A 131 -24.40 -12.88 -0.39
N THR A 132 -25.02 -11.86 -0.99
CA THR A 132 -24.35 -10.86 -1.84
C THR A 132 -24.87 -9.45 -1.63
N VAL A 133 -24.02 -8.44 -1.85
CA VAL A 133 -24.39 -7.01 -1.82
C VAL A 133 -23.72 -6.24 -2.97
N PRO A 134 -24.32 -5.15 -3.49
CA PRO A 134 -23.66 -4.30 -4.47
C PRO A 134 -22.55 -3.48 -3.79
N VAL A 135 -21.39 -3.41 -4.42
CA VAL A 135 -20.22 -2.71 -3.87
C VAL A 135 -19.47 -1.87 -4.87
N LYS A 136 -18.80 -0.85 -4.35
CA LYS A 136 -17.71 -0.11 -4.98
C LYS A 136 -16.43 -0.41 -4.21
N ILE A 137 -15.33 -0.69 -4.92
CA ILE A 137 -14.01 -0.97 -4.34
C ILE A 137 -13.08 0.18 -4.69
N GLU A 138 -12.30 0.64 -3.70
CA GLU A 138 -11.29 1.67 -3.86
C GLU A 138 -9.97 1.18 -3.25
N ILE A 139 -8.86 1.33 -3.95
CA ILE A 139 -7.53 1.00 -3.42
C ILE A 139 -7.14 2.06 -2.39
N VAL A 140 -6.77 1.61 -1.19
CA VAL A 140 -6.32 2.46 -0.07
C VAL A 140 -4.80 2.45 0.04
N ASP A 141 -4.19 1.28 -0.09
CA ASP A 141 -2.74 1.11 -0.04
C ASP A 141 -2.30 -0.07 -0.93
N ASP A 142 -1.27 0.16 -1.74
CA ASP A 142 -0.62 -0.85 -2.59
C ASP A 142 0.91 -0.88 -2.41
N SER A 143 1.44 -0.16 -1.42
CA SER A 143 2.87 0.01 -1.20
C SER A 143 3.57 -1.28 -0.75
N ASN A 144 2.89 -2.12 0.02
CA ASN A 144 3.39 -3.38 0.56
C ASN A 144 2.84 -4.60 -0.18
N THR A 145 2.74 -4.51 -1.51
CA THR A 145 2.20 -5.59 -2.33
C THR A 145 3.24 -6.59 -2.80
N PHE A 146 2.81 -7.82 -2.98
CA PHE A 146 3.62 -8.87 -3.57
C PHE A 146 2.84 -9.65 -4.63
N ARG A 147 3.58 -10.21 -5.58
CA ARG A 147 3.08 -11.19 -6.54
C ARG A 147 3.83 -12.48 -6.29
N TYR A 148 3.11 -13.60 -6.15
CA TYR A 148 3.77 -14.88 -6.28
C TYR A 148 4.32 -14.97 -7.71
N LYS A 149 5.63 -15.17 -7.83
CA LYS A 149 6.20 -15.79 -9.03
C LYS A 149 5.68 -17.23 -9.02
N HIS A 150 4.90 -17.57 -10.04
CA HIS A 150 4.70 -18.98 -10.39
C HIS A 150 6.05 -19.62 -10.69
#